data_AF-A0A951BM27-F1
#
_entry.id   AF-A0A951BM27-F1
#
_cell.length_a   1.000
_cell.length_b   1.000
_cell.length_c   1.000
_cell.angle_alpha   90.00
_cell.angle_beta   90.00
_cell.angle_gamma   90.00
#
_symmetry.space_group_name_H-M   'P 1'
#
loop_
_entity.id
_entity.type
_entity.pdbx_description
1 polymer ?
#
loop_
_entity_poly.entity_id
_entity_poly.type
_entity_poly.pdbx_seq_one_letter_code
_entity_poly.pdbx_strand_id
1 'polypeptide(L)'
;MKARPKEHKLMASPRLHDAVNEGLTQKWSPEQISARVTEGYPDDPEMRVSHETLYQTLYLQAKGELRTELKLALRQGRAKRVPRSRASVSRGKIPDMVNISERPAEAEDRAVPGFWEGDLI
;
A
#
# COMPACT_ATOMS: atom_id res chain seq x y z
N MET A 1 4.71 14.88 28.24
CA MET A 1 4.03 13.64 28.68
C MET A 1 3.48 12.94 27.45
N LYS A 2 3.91 11.70 27.13
CA LYS A 2 3.34 10.94 26.01
C LYS A 2 1.92 10.51 26.38
N ALA A 3 0.94 10.92 25.58
CA ALA A 3 -0.46 10.52 25.76
C ALA A 3 -0.58 8.99 25.75
N ARG A 4 -1.46 8.45 26.61
CA ARG A 4 -1.79 7.02 26.65
C ARG A 4 -2.19 6.56 25.24
N PRO A 5 -1.60 5.48 24.70
CA PRO A 5 -2.01 4.97 23.39
C PRO A 5 -3.52 4.73 23.41
N LYS A 6 -4.24 5.32 22.44
CA LYS A 6 -5.69 5.09 22.28
C LYS A 6 -5.92 3.59 22.13
N GLU A 7 -6.93 3.07 22.83
CA GLU A 7 -7.35 1.69 22.65
C GLU A 7 -7.61 1.41 21.18
N HIS A 8 -7.07 0.31 20.67
CA HIS A 8 -7.25 -0.08 19.29
C HIS A 8 -8.74 -0.36 19.04
N LYS A 9 -9.31 0.16 17.94
CA LYS A 9 -10.74 0.05 17.61
C LYS A 9 -11.28 -1.40 17.67
N LEU A 10 -10.45 -2.38 17.30
CA LEU A 10 -10.79 -3.81 17.38
C LEU A 10 -10.95 -4.32 18.82
N MET A 11 -10.28 -3.73 19.81
CA MET A 11 -10.43 -4.13 21.22
C MET A 11 -11.64 -3.44 21.87
N ALA A 12 -11.98 -2.24 21.41
CA ALA A 12 -13.11 -1.47 21.91
C ALA A 12 -14.48 -1.95 21.38
N SER A 13 -14.51 -2.63 20.22
CA SER A 13 -15.75 -3.12 19.59
C SER A 13 -15.73 -4.64 19.44
N PRO A 14 -16.43 -5.39 20.33
CA PRO A 14 -16.53 -6.84 20.25
C PRO A 14 -17.11 -7.33 18.93
N ARG A 15 -18.14 -6.65 18.41
CA ARG A 15 -18.79 -7.02 17.14
C ARG A 15 -17.83 -6.97 15.95
N LEU A 16 -17.02 -5.91 15.87
CA LEU A 16 -16.01 -5.77 14.83
C LEU A 16 -14.89 -6.80 15.01
N HIS A 17 -14.50 -7.10 16.25
CA HIS A 17 -13.52 -8.13 16.56
C HIS A 17 -13.97 -9.53 16.10
N ASP A 18 -15.21 -9.90 16.39
CA ASP A 18 -15.77 -11.20 16.00
C ASP A 18 -15.87 -11.34 14.49
N ALA A 19 -16.35 -10.31 13.77
CA ALA A 19 -16.42 -10.33 12.31
C ALA A 19 -15.03 -10.47 11.66
N VAL A 20 -14.00 -9.83 12.24
CA VAL A 20 -12.61 -9.97 11.78
C VAL A 20 -12.09 -11.38 12.03
N ASN A 21 -12.33 -11.97 13.21
CA ASN A 21 -11.90 -13.33 13.54
C ASN A 21 -12.59 -14.40 12.70
N GLU A 22 -13.88 -14.21 12.38
CA GLU A 22 -14.61 -15.09 11.49
C GLU A 22 -13.96 -15.09 10.09
N GLY A 23 -13.62 -13.90 9.56
CA GLY A 23 -12.92 -13.78 8.29
C GLY A 23 -11.52 -14.40 8.28
N LEU A 24 -10.78 -14.27 9.39
CA LEU A 24 -9.46 -14.91 9.54
C LEU A 24 -9.57 -16.43 9.60
N THR A 25 -10.57 -16.98 10.28
CA THR A 25 -10.88 -18.42 10.31
C THR A 25 -11.15 -18.96 8.91
N GLN A 26 -11.83 -18.16 8.08
CA GLN A 26 -12.08 -18.45 6.66
C GLN A 26 -10.86 -18.21 5.75
N LYS A 27 -9.69 -17.86 6.32
CA LYS A 27 -8.44 -17.58 5.61
C LYS A 27 -8.54 -16.40 4.63
N TRP A 28 -9.42 -15.44 4.89
CA TRP A 28 -9.50 -14.22 4.10
C TRP A 28 -8.31 -13.31 4.37
N SER A 29 -7.87 -12.57 3.35
CA SER A 29 -6.85 -11.54 3.54
C SER A 29 -7.41 -10.33 4.30
N PRO A 30 -6.57 -9.52 4.95
CA PRO A 30 -7.01 -8.27 5.59
C PRO A 30 -7.78 -7.33 4.67
N GLU A 31 -7.44 -7.28 3.37
CA GLU A 31 -8.18 -6.52 2.36
C GLU A 31 -9.59 -7.08 2.14
N GLN A 32 -9.71 -8.41 2.02
CA GLN A 32 -11.00 -9.08 1.85
C GLN A 32 -11.90 -8.90 3.09
N ILE A 33 -11.34 -9.00 4.29
CA ILE A 33 -12.07 -8.79 5.55
C ILE A 33 -12.59 -7.35 5.62
N SER A 34 -11.71 -6.36 5.38
CA SER A 34 -12.09 -4.93 5.40
C SER A 34 -13.23 -4.62 4.42
N ALA A 35 -13.17 -5.16 3.20
CA ALA A 35 -14.20 -4.98 2.19
C ALA A 35 -15.53 -5.66 2.57
N ARG A 36 -15.48 -6.92 3.04
CA ARG A 36 -16.69 -7.68 3.39
C ARG A 36 -17.40 -7.15 4.62
N VAL A 37 -16.65 -6.73 5.64
CA VAL A 37 -17.23 -6.07 6.81
C VAL A 37 -17.89 -4.74 6.39
N THR A 38 -17.27 -4.01 5.48
CA THR A 38 -17.83 -2.76 4.93
C THR A 38 -19.13 -3.00 4.14
N GLU A 39 -19.22 -4.11 3.41
CA GLU A 39 -20.38 -4.51 2.62
C GLU A 39 -21.53 -5.08 3.47
N GLY A 40 -21.22 -5.89 4.48
CA GLY A 40 -22.21 -6.49 5.38
C GLY A 40 -22.83 -5.51 6.37
N TYR A 41 -22.18 -4.37 6.60
CA TYR A 41 -22.63 -3.33 7.54
C TYR A 41 -22.55 -1.93 6.90
N PRO A 42 -23.36 -1.65 5.87
CA PRO A 42 -23.26 -0.40 5.10
C PRO A 42 -23.65 0.84 5.91
N ASP A 43 -24.56 0.72 6.87
CA ASP A 43 -25.04 1.85 7.68
C ASP A 43 -24.32 2.00 9.02
N ASP A 44 -23.37 1.10 9.33
CA ASP A 44 -22.69 1.08 10.63
C ASP A 44 -21.25 1.62 10.53
N PRO A 45 -20.99 2.87 10.97
CA PRO A 45 -19.64 3.44 10.98
C PRO A 45 -18.70 2.75 11.99
N GLU A 46 -19.24 2.09 13.02
CA GLU A 46 -18.43 1.34 13.98
C GLU A 46 -17.78 0.11 13.33
N MET A 47 -18.43 -0.46 12.32
CA MET A 47 -17.92 -1.61 11.56
C MET A 47 -16.83 -1.25 10.54
N ARG A 48 -16.50 0.03 10.37
CA ARG A 48 -15.45 0.47 9.43
C ARG A 48 -14.07 0.17 9.99
N VAL A 49 -13.29 -0.66 9.29
CA VAL A 49 -11.88 -0.91 9.59
C VAL A 49 -11.05 -0.93 8.31
N SER A 50 -9.91 -0.23 8.32
CA SER A 50 -8.96 -0.29 7.20
C SER A 50 -8.18 -1.60 7.24
N HIS A 51 -7.90 -2.17 6.07
CA HIS A 51 -7.00 -3.31 5.93
C HIS A 51 -5.60 -3.03 6.51
N GLU A 52 -5.13 -1.78 6.52
CA GLU A 52 -3.85 -1.43 7.17
C GLU A 52 -3.92 -1.55 8.69
N THR A 53 -5.07 -1.23 9.31
CA THR A 53 -5.30 -1.44 10.74
C THR A 53 -5.29 -2.92 11.07
N LEU A 54 -5.94 -3.74 10.24
CA LEU A 54 -5.93 -5.20 10.37
C LEU A 54 -4.52 -5.79 10.22
N TYR A 55 -3.72 -5.31 9.27
CA TYR A 55 -2.31 -5.71 9.18
C TYR A 55 -1.54 -5.34 10.45
N GLN A 56 -1.71 -4.12 10.94
CA GLN A 56 -1.01 -3.66 12.14
C GLN A 56 -1.39 -4.49 13.37
N THR A 57 -2.68 -4.79 13.57
CA THR A 57 -3.15 -5.60 14.70
C THR A 57 -2.64 -7.03 14.63
N LEU A 58 -2.69 -7.65 13.45
CA LEU A 58 -2.14 -9.00 13.24
C LEU A 58 -0.62 -9.02 13.52
N TYR A 59 0.14 -8.02 13.07
CA TYR A 59 1.57 -7.96 13.33
C TYR A 59 1.93 -7.65 14.79
N LEU A 60 1.09 -6.88 15.49
CA LEU A 60 1.27 -6.56 16.91
C LEU A 60 0.94 -7.76 17.81
N GLN A 61 -0.19 -8.44 17.58
CA GLN A 61 -0.56 -9.66 18.29
C GLN A 61 0.42 -10.82 18.00
N ALA A 62 1.01 -10.86 16.81
CA ALA A 62 1.97 -11.87 16.41
C ALA A 62 3.39 -11.70 17.02
N LYS A 63 3.61 -10.84 18.01
CA LYS A 63 4.87 -10.85 18.80
C LYS A 63 4.86 -12.03 19.81
N GLY A 64 4.95 -13.26 19.31
CA GLY A 64 4.98 -14.52 20.08
C GLY A 64 4.90 -15.75 19.17
N GLU A 65 4.71 -16.96 19.72
CA GLU A 65 4.53 -18.21 18.94
C GLU A 65 3.39 -18.13 17.90
N LEU A 66 2.40 -17.27 18.16
CA LEU A 66 1.27 -16.92 17.30
C LEU A 66 1.68 -16.37 15.91
N ARG A 67 2.94 -15.93 15.75
CA ARG A 67 3.51 -15.50 14.47
C ARG A 67 3.59 -16.61 13.44
N THR A 68 3.57 -17.87 13.85
CA THR A 68 3.63 -19.03 12.95
C THR A 68 2.23 -19.43 12.49
N GLU A 69 1.25 -19.44 13.37
CA GLU A 69 -0.15 -19.75 13.03
C GLU A 69 -0.80 -18.67 12.17
N LEU A 70 -0.56 -17.39 12.46
CA LEU A 70 -1.03 -16.29 11.62
C LEU A 70 -0.36 -16.28 10.24
N LYS A 71 0.91 -16.71 10.12
CA LYS A 71 1.53 -16.93 8.80
C LYS A 71 0.81 -18.04 8.03
N LEU A 72 0.38 -19.12 8.68
CA LEU A 72 -0.36 -20.22 8.04
C LEU A 72 -1.76 -19.78 7.58
N ALA A 73 -2.42 -18.89 8.33
CA ALA A 73 -3.72 -18.33 7.95
C ALA A 73 -3.61 -17.29 6.81
N LEU A 74 -2.51 -16.55 6.73
CA LEU A 74 -2.25 -15.61 5.63
C LEU A 74 -1.86 -16.37 4.37
N ARG A 75 -2.64 -16.21 3.29
CA ARG A 75 -2.39 -16.82 1.96
C ARG A 75 -0.93 -16.70 1.47
N GLN A 76 -0.20 -15.65 1.85
CA GLN A 76 1.19 -15.43 1.42
C GLN A 76 2.25 -15.79 2.48
N GLY A 77 1.88 -16.17 3.71
CA GLY A 77 2.86 -16.59 4.73
C GLY A 77 3.78 -15.49 5.27
N ARG A 78 3.52 -14.22 4.98
CA ARG A 78 4.43 -13.11 5.32
C ARG A 78 4.06 -12.46 6.64
N ALA A 79 4.97 -12.57 7.61
CA ALA A 79 4.85 -11.92 8.93
C ALA A 79 5.29 -10.44 8.95
N LYS A 80 5.66 -9.86 7.82
CA LYS A 80 5.92 -8.42 7.67
C LYS A 80 5.35 -7.94 6.34
N ARG A 81 4.78 -6.74 6.35
CA ARG A 81 4.33 -6.05 5.14
C ARG A 81 5.52 -5.78 4.23
N VAL A 82 5.36 -6.01 2.94
CA VAL A 82 6.30 -5.47 1.95
C VAL A 82 5.90 -4.01 1.73
N PRO A 83 6.78 -3.04 2.01
CA PRO A 83 6.48 -1.65 1.73
C PRO A 83 6.14 -1.49 0.24
N ARG A 84 5.03 -0.79 -0.05
CA ARG A 84 4.63 -0.37 -1.40
C ARG A 84 5.54 0.73 -1.98
N SER A 85 6.72 0.97 -1.39
CA SER A 85 7.69 1.85 -2.01
C SER A 85 8.04 1.24 -3.36
N ARG A 86 7.74 1.95 -4.45
CA ARG A 86 8.50 1.76 -5.68
C ARG A 86 9.95 1.98 -5.24
N ALA A 87 10.72 0.90 -5.12
CA ALA A 87 12.15 1.02 -5.35
C ALA A 87 12.22 1.88 -6.61
N SER A 88 12.88 3.03 -6.54
CA SER A 88 13.10 3.86 -7.72
C SER A 88 13.54 2.88 -8.79
N VAL A 89 12.65 2.60 -9.74
CA VAL A 89 13.03 1.84 -10.91
C VAL A 89 14.12 2.74 -11.45
N SER A 90 15.37 2.29 -11.34
CA SER A 90 16.45 2.87 -12.11
C SER A 90 15.99 2.63 -13.54
N ARG A 91 15.18 3.54 -14.09
CA ARG A 91 14.91 3.60 -15.51
C ARG A 91 16.31 3.69 -16.08
N GLY A 92 16.70 2.66 -16.83
CA GLY A 92 17.99 2.67 -17.50
C GLY A 92 18.17 4.01 -18.20
N LYS A 93 19.39 4.52 -18.22
CA LYS A 93 19.71 5.73 -18.99
C LYS A 93 19.23 5.50 -20.42
N ILE A 94 18.63 6.53 -21.03
CA ILE A 94 18.21 6.49 -22.44
C ILE A 94 19.49 6.19 -23.25
N PRO A 95 19.53 5.10 -24.05
CA PRO A 95 20.63 4.86 -24.97
C PRO A 95 20.77 6.06 -25.90
N ASP A 96 22.00 6.51 -26.14
CA ASP A 96 22.30 7.64 -27.04
C ASP A 96 21.72 9.00 -26.61
N MET A 97 21.59 9.23 -25.30
CA MET A 97 21.20 10.55 -24.77
C MET A 97 22.28 11.60 -25.08
N VAL A 98 21.99 12.48 -26.05
CA VAL A 98 22.82 13.65 -26.37
C VAL A 98 22.57 14.75 -25.34
N ASN A 99 23.63 15.30 -24.75
CA ASN A 99 23.49 16.41 -23.82
C ASN A 99 23.04 17.68 -24.56
N ILE A 100 22.22 18.53 -23.94
CA ILE A 100 21.78 19.79 -24.57
C ILE A 100 22.98 20.67 -24.98
N SER A 101 24.09 20.61 -24.25
CA SER A 101 25.32 21.33 -24.60
C SER A 101 26.04 20.79 -25.85
N GLU A 102 25.71 19.56 -26.27
CA GLU A 102 26.30 18.88 -27.43
C GLU A 102 25.37 18.91 -28.65
N ARG A 103 24.24 19.62 -28.56
CA ARG A 103 23.35 19.78 -29.71
C ARG A 103 24.06 20.58 -30.82
N PRO A 104 23.90 20.19 -32.09
CA PRO A 104 24.42 20.97 -33.21
C PRO A 104 23.81 22.38 -33.22
N ALA A 105 24.61 23.38 -33.60
CA ALA A 105 24.18 24.78 -33.64
C ALA A 105 22.97 25.01 -34.57
N GLU A 106 22.80 24.16 -35.59
CA GLU A 106 21.66 24.20 -36.51
C GLU A 106 20.30 23.93 -35.84
N ALA A 107 20.31 23.35 -34.63
CA ALA A 107 19.11 23.14 -33.82
C ALA A 107 18.58 24.43 -33.16
N GLU A 108 19.42 25.46 -32.99
CA GLU A 108 19.00 26.79 -32.49
C GLU A 108 18.25 27.58 -33.57
N ASP A 109 18.72 27.48 -34.82
CA ASP A 109 18.18 28.26 -35.94
C ASP A 109 16.83 27.74 -36.47
N ARG A 110 16.38 26.55 -36.01
CA ARG A 110 15.12 25.90 -36.40
C ARG A 110 14.89 25.85 -37.92
N ALA A 111 15.95 25.96 -38.72
CA ALA A 111 15.86 26.12 -40.17
C ALA A 111 15.55 24.79 -40.91
N VAL A 112 15.51 23.67 -40.19
CA VAL A 112 15.22 22.33 -40.73
C VAL A 112 13.88 21.82 -40.17
N PRO A 113 12.97 21.31 -41.02
CA PRO A 113 11.76 20.62 -40.57
C PRO A 113 12.13 19.43 -39.67
N GLY A 114 11.84 19.54 -38.37
CA GLY A 114 12.25 18.58 -37.33
C GLY A 114 12.65 19.25 -36.01
N PHE A 115 13.10 20.50 -36.04
CA PHE A 115 13.46 21.30 -34.84
C PHE A 115 12.31 22.18 -34.30
N TRP A 116 11.10 22.02 -34.82
CA TRP A 116 9.95 22.89 -34.56
C TRP A 116 9.09 22.41 -33.38
N GLU A 117 9.37 21.25 -32.81
CA GLU A 117 8.59 20.74 -31.69
C GLU A 117 9.03 21.38 -30.37
N GLY A 118 8.29 22.43 -29.98
CA GLY A 118 7.93 22.67 -28.58
C GLY A 118 8.52 23.93 -27.95
N ASP A 119 7.86 25.06 -28.12
CA ASP A 119 7.63 25.98 -27.01
C ASP A 119 6.11 26.00 -26.77
N LEU A 120 5.65 25.23 -25.79
CA LEU A 120 4.25 25.24 -25.36
C LEU A 120 4.12 26.21 -24.17
N ILE A 121 3.23 27.19 -24.34
CA ILE A 121 2.65 28.01 -23.26
C ILE A 121 1.82 27.10 -22.34
#